data_AF-A0A4R1QK91-F1
#
_entry.id   AF-A0A4R1QK91-F1
#
_cell.length_a   1.000
_cell.length_b   1.000
_cell.length_c   1.000
_cell.angle_alpha   90.00
_cell.angle_beta   90.00
_cell.angle_gamma   90.00
#
_symmetry.space_group_name_H-M   'P 1'
#
loop_
_entity.id
_entity.type
_entity.pdbx_description
1 polymer ?
#
loop_
_entity_poly.entity_id
_entity_poly.type
_entity_poly.pdbx_seq_one_letter_code
_entity_poly.pdbx_strand_id
1 'polypeptide(L)'
;MLTSETEKKRTRRSPEERAADFDAKIEAVNHTIADLEAKKQAAVSSYDEKIAAARKRVKVLEEKKAAIFAPKSKRKVRKTKKQKIQDILKQAQKAGMNPQEIAECLGIDFEG
;
A
#
# COMPACT_ATOMS: atom_id res chain seq x y z
N MET A 1 40.64 -37.04 73.22
CA MET A 1 40.02 -38.32 72.85
C MET A 1 39.13 -38.12 71.64
N LEU A 2 39.31 -38.99 70.64
CA LEU A 2 38.46 -39.41 69.53
C LEU A 2 37.73 -38.38 68.64
N THR A 3 38.14 -38.40 67.37
CA THR A 3 37.49 -37.92 66.16
C THR A 3 36.17 -38.64 65.88
N SER A 4 35.13 -37.92 65.46
CA SER A 4 34.04 -38.48 64.65
C SER A 4 33.47 -37.40 63.72
N GLU A 5 34.24 -37.17 62.67
CA GLU A 5 33.84 -36.44 61.47
C GLU A 5 32.79 -37.28 60.75
N THR A 6 31.53 -37.22 61.20
CA THR A 6 30.41 -37.87 60.51
C THR A 6 30.14 -37.10 59.23
N GLU A 7 30.59 -37.67 58.11
CA GLU A 7 30.33 -37.24 56.75
C GLU A 7 28.89 -36.72 56.61
N LYS A 8 28.74 -35.41 56.41
CA LYS A 8 27.45 -34.78 56.08
C LYS A 8 27.00 -35.31 54.73
N LYS A 9 26.32 -36.46 54.71
CA LYS A 9 25.61 -36.96 53.53
C LYS A 9 24.68 -35.84 53.07
N ARG A 10 24.91 -35.32 51.86
CA ARG A 10 24.06 -34.25 51.28
C ARG A 10 22.61 -34.70 51.37
N THR A 11 21.80 -33.93 52.09
CA THR A 11 20.35 -34.16 52.15
C THR A 11 19.80 -34.10 50.72
N ARG A 12 19.11 -35.16 50.30
CA ARG A 12 18.43 -35.15 49.00
C ARG A 12 17.29 -34.14 49.08
N ARG A 13 17.15 -33.29 48.05
CA ARG A 13 16.00 -32.39 47.90
C ARG A 13 14.69 -33.15 48.00
N SER A 14 13.70 -32.54 48.65
CA SER A 14 12.36 -33.14 48.73
C SER A 14 11.75 -33.27 47.31
N PRO A 15 10.76 -34.15 47.10
CA PRO A 15 10.03 -34.20 45.83
C PRO A 15 9.39 -32.84 45.47
N GLU A 16 8.88 -32.12 46.46
CA GLU A 16 8.24 -30.81 46.29
C GLU A 16 9.25 -29.73 45.88
N GLU A 17 10.42 -29.67 46.51
CA GLU A 17 11.50 -28.75 46.12
C GLU A 17 11.96 -29.00 44.68
N ARG A 18 12.04 -30.28 44.28
CA ARG A 18 12.38 -30.63 42.90
C ARG A 18 11.27 -30.24 41.92
N ALA A 19 10.00 -30.38 42.29
CA ALA A 19 8.87 -29.95 41.46
C ALA A 19 8.90 -28.42 41.26
N ALA A 20 9.08 -27.64 42.33
CA ALA A 20 9.20 -26.19 42.26
C ALA A 20 10.40 -25.74 41.40
N ASP A 21 11.54 -26.42 41.47
CA ASP A 21 12.69 -26.18 40.60
C ASP A 21 12.36 -26.41 39.11
N PHE A 22 11.50 -27.38 38.80
CA PHE A 22 11.04 -27.62 37.44
C PHE A 22 9.99 -26.61 37.00
N ASP A 23 9.07 -26.23 37.87
CA ASP A 23 8.07 -25.19 37.60
C ASP A 23 8.74 -23.86 37.25
N ALA A 24 9.74 -23.45 38.04
CA ALA A 24 10.52 -22.24 37.75
C ALA A 24 11.24 -22.30 36.39
N LYS A 25 11.72 -23.49 35.98
CA LYS A 25 12.33 -23.67 34.65
C LYS A 25 11.30 -23.63 33.54
N ILE A 26 10.12 -24.22 33.76
CA ILE A 26 9.01 -24.18 32.81
C ILE A 26 8.57 -22.73 32.59
N GLU A 27 8.43 -21.95 33.67
CA GLU A 27 8.10 -20.52 33.60
C GLU A 27 9.14 -19.73 32.81
N ALA A 28 10.44 -19.95 33.05
CA ALA A 28 11.50 -19.29 32.31
C ALA A 28 11.48 -19.62 30.81
N VAL A 29 11.21 -20.88 30.46
CA VAL A 29 11.05 -21.32 29.07
C VAL A 29 9.81 -20.69 28.44
N ASN A 30 8.68 -20.63 29.16
CA ASN A 30 7.45 -20.00 28.67
C ASN A 30 7.63 -18.50 28.42
N HIS A 31 8.35 -17.78 29.28
CA HIS A 31 8.70 -16.38 29.05
C HIS A 31 9.53 -16.22 27.77
N THR A 32 10.51 -17.09 27.57
CA THR A 32 11.35 -17.08 26.37
C THR A 32 10.52 -17.35 25.10
N ILE A 33 9.56 -18.27 25.17
CA ILE A 33 8.62 -18.55 24.07
C ILE A 33 7.80 -17.31 23.75
N ALA A 34 7.21 -16.65 24.76
CA ALA A 34 6.41 -15.44 24.57
C ALA A 34 7.22 -14.31 23.92
N ASP A 35 8.47 -14.09 24.36
CA ASP A 35 9.36 -13.10 23.76
C ASP A 35 9.67 -13.41 22.28
N LEU A 36 9.90 -14.68 21.95
CA LEU A 36 10.15 -15.11 20.58
C LEU A 36 8.90 -14.94 19.71
N GLU A 37 7.71 -15.24 20.23
CA GLU A 37 6.45 -15.02 19.54
C GLU A 37 6.19 -13.54 19.27
N ALA A 38 6.45 -12.66 20.24
CA ALA A 38 6.34 -11.21 20.07
C ALA A 38 7.30 -10.70 18.99
N LYS A 39 8.56 -11.15 19.00
CA LYS A 39 9.55 -10.81 17.96
C LYS A 39 9.15 -11.32 16.58
N LYS A 40 8.62 -12.55 16.51
CA LYS A 40 8.09 -13.13 15.27
C LYS A 40 6.96 -12.28 14.73
N GLN A 41 6.00 -11.88 15.56
CA GLN A 41 4.86 -11.07 15.14
C GLN A 41 5.31 -9.71 14.58
N ALA A 42 6.24 -9.04 15.26
CA ALA A 42 6.81 -7.78 14.77
C ALA A 42 7.52 -7.94 13.42
N ALA A 43 8.30 -9.02 13.25
CA ALA A 43 8.96 -9.33 11.99
C ALA A 43 7.95 -9.60 10.86
N VAL A 44 6.92 -10.40 11.13
CA VAL A 44 5.84 -10.72 10.17
C VAL A 44 5.18 -9.43 9.67
N SER A 45 4.79 -8.51 10.56
CA SER A 45 4.23 -7.22 10.17
C SER A 45 5.15 -6.42 9.24
N SER A 46 6.46 -6.40 9.52
CA SER A 46 7.43 -5.72 8.65
C SER A 46 7.56 -6.36 7.26
N TYR A 47 7.38 -7.68 7.15
CA TYR A 47 7.40 -8.39 5.87
C TYR A 47 6.09 -8.20 5.11
N ASP A 48 4.96 -8.16 5.79
CA ASP A 48 3.66 -7.89 5.17
C ASP A 48 3.64 -6.51 4.50
N GLU A 49 4.21 -5.49 5.13
CA GLU A 49 4.38 -4.15 4.53
C GLU A 49 5.23 -4.20 3.26
N LYS A 50 6.36 -4.93 3.29
CA LYS A 50 7.24 -5.10 2.12
C LYS A 50 6.54 -5.84 0.99
N ILE A 51 5.77 -6.88 1.31
CA ILE A 51 4.96 -7.63 0.35
C ILE A 51 3.88 -6.73 -0.26
N ALA A 52 3.20 -5.92 0.55
CA ALA A 52 2.21 -4.98 0.07
C ALA A 52 2.81 -3.93 -0.88
N ALA A 53 3.99 -3.39 -0.55
CA ALA A 53 4.72 -2.48 -1.42
C ALA A 53 5.14 -3.14 -2.75
N ALA A 54 5.64 -4.38 -2.70
CA ALA A 54 5.97 -5.16 -3.90
C ALA A 54 4.74 -5.41 -4.78
N ARG A 55 3.60 -5.80 -4.19
CA ARG A 55 2.33 -5.98 -4.90
C ARG A 55 1.85 -4.70 -5.57
N LYS A 56 1.96 -3.54 -4.92
CA LYS A 56 1.66 -2.23 -5.53
C LYS A 56 2.55 -1.97 -6.75
N ARG A 57 3.85 -2.27 -6.65
CA ARG A 57 4.79 -2.11 -7.76
C ARG A 57 4.44 -3.03 -8.94
N VAL A 58 4.04 -4.27 -8.67
CA VAL A 58 3.56 -5.21 -9.71
C VAL A 58 2.35 -4.63 -10.43
N LYS A 59 1.33 -4.14 -9.70
CA LYS A 59 0.14 -3.52 -10.32
C LYS A 59 0.48 -2.35 -11.23
N VAL A 60 1.35 -1.45 -10.79
CA VAL A 60 1.80 -0.31 -11.63
C VAL A 60 2.49 -0.79 -12.91
N LEU A 61 3.28 -1.86 -12.84
CA LEU A 61 3.95 -2.43 -14.00
C LEU A 61 2.96 -3.14 -14.94
N GLU A 62 1.96 -3.83 -14.40
CA GLU A 62 0.88 -4.43 -15.17
C GLU A 62 0.04 -3.37 -15.90
N GLU A 63 -0.30 -2.27 -15.24
CA GLU A 63 -0.98 -1.12 -15.87
C GLU A 63 -0.15 -0.51 -16.99
N LYS A 64 1.16 -0.31 -16.77
CA LYS A 64 2.08 0.17 -17.82
C LYS A 64 2.16 -0.80 -18.99
N LYS A 65 2.25 -2.10 -18.71
CA LYS A 65 2.25 -3.16 -19.73
C LYS A 65 0.94 -3.11 -20.53
N ALA A 66 -0.20 -3.04 -19.85
CA ALA A 66 -1.51 -2.92 -20.49
C ALA A 66 -1.63 -1.64 -21.34
N ALA A 67 -1.12 -0.50 -20.87
CA ALA A 67 -1.13 0.76 -21.60
C ALA A 67 -0.27 0.75 -22.88
N ILE A 68 0.78 -0.07 -22.94
CA ILE A 68 1.59 -0.28 -24.15
C ILE A 68 0.80 -1.03 -25.21
N PHE A 69 0.07 -2.07 -24.80
CA PHE A 69 -0.76 -2.87 -25.70
C PHE A 69 -2.10 -2.22 -26.03
N ALA A 70 -2.56 -1.29 -25.20
CA ALA A 70 -3.77 -0.52 -25.48
C ALA A 70 -3.60 0.24 -26.80
N PRO A 71 -4.64 0.26 -27.65
CA PRO A 71 -4.58 1.03 -28.88
C PRO A 71 -4.30 2.49 -28.51
N LYS A 72 -3.23 3.05 -29.08
CA LYS A 72 -2.84 4.45 -28.82
C LYS A 72 -4.06 5.32 -29.04
N SER A 73 -4.54 5.97 -27.97
CA SER A 73 -5.67 6.89 -28.10
C SER A 73 -5.36 7.88 -29.22
N LYS A 74 -6.32 8.09 -30.13
CA LYS A 74 -6.16 9.04 -31.23
C LYS A 74 -5.80 10.38 -30.59
N ARG A 75 -4.55 10.82 -30.78
CA ARG A 75 -4.11 12.13 -30.29
C ARG A 75 -5.12 13.16 -30.77
N LYS A 76 -5.69 13.95 -29.86
CA LYS A 76 -6.53 15.08 -30.24
C LYS A 76 -5.70 15.94 -31.18
N VAL A 77 -6.08 15.97 -32.46
CA VAL A 77 -5.40 16.81 -33.45
C VAL A 77 -5.55 18.25 -32.97
N ARG A 78 -4.44 18.99 -32.94
CA ARG A 78 -4.47 20.40 -32.56
C ARG A 78 -5.34 21.13 -33.58
N LYS A 79 -6.49 21.64 -33.13
CA LYS A 79 -7.39 22.40 -34.00
C LYS A 79 -6.68 23.66 -34.50
N THR A 80 -6.70 23.89 -35.80
CA THR A 80 -6.19 25.13 -36.40
C THR A 80 -7.08 26.31 -36.00
N LYS A 81 -6.57 27.56 -36.11
CA LYS A 81 -7.38 28.77 -35.82
C LYS A 81 -8.70 28.77 -36.60
N LYS A 82 -8.66 28.41 -37.89
CA LYS A 82 -9.84 28.28 -38.75
C LYS A 82 -10.87 27.28 -38.22
N GLN A 83 -10.43 26.10 -37.77
CA GLN A 83 -11.33 25.09 -37.19
C GLN A 83 -11.97 25.55 -35.89
N LYS A 84 -11.23 26.27 -35.04
CA LYS A 84 -11.79 26.84 -33.80
C LYS A 84 -12.88 27.87 -34.10
N ILE A 85 -12.62 28.77 -35.06
CA ILE A 85 -13.60 29.77 -35.49
C ILE A 85 -14.84 29.06 -36.06
N GLN A 86 -14.66 28.05 -36.90
CA GLN A 86 -15.76 27.28 -37.47
C GLN A 86 -16.59 26.55 -36.39
N ASP A 87 -15.96 25.99 -35.36
CA ASP A 87 -16.66 25.32 -34.27
C ASP A 87 -17.48 26.30 -33.43
N ILE A 88 -16.95 27.50 -33.17
CA ILE A 88 -17.66 28.57 -32.46
C ILE A 88 -18.89 29.01 -33.26
N LEU A 89 -18.72 29.25 -34.57
CA LEU A 89 -19.83 29.61 -35.45
C LEU A 89 -20.90 28.50 -35.51
N LYS A 90 -20.47 27.23 -35.61
CA LYS A 90 -21.39 26.07 -35.56
C LYS A 90 -22.12 25.95 -34.23
N GLN A 91 -21.47 26.30 -33.12
CA GLN A 91 -22.12 26.30 -31.80
C GLN A 91 -23.16 27.42 -31.69
N ALA A 92 -22.85 28.62 -32.19
CA ALA A 92 -23.79 29.74 -32.22
C ALA A 92 -25.02 29.42 -33.08
N GLN A 93 -24.82 28.83 -34.26
CA GLN A 93 -25.93 28.36 -35.11
C GLN A 93 -26.77 27.28 -34.42
N LYS A 94 -26.13 26.33 -33.70
CA LYS A 94 -26.85 25.31 -32.91
C LYS A 94 -27.61 25.89 -31.73
N ALA A 95 -27.16 27.03 -31.19
CA ALA A 95 -27.86 27.78 -30.16
C ALA A 95 -29.04 28.60 -30.71
N GLY A 96 -29.28 28.54 -32.03
CA GLY A 96 -30.41 29.20 -32.69
C GLY A 96 -30.13 30.63 -33.17
N MET A 97 -28.88 31.10 -33.11
CA MET A 97 -28.52 32.42 -33.62
C MET A 97 -28.44 32.41 -35.15
N ASN A 98 -29.03 33.43 -35.78
CA ASN A 98 -28.99 33.60 -37.22
C ASN A 98 -27.61 34.15 -37.68
N PRO A 99 -27.20 33.94 -38.94
CA PRO A 99 -25.91 34.44 -39.44
C PRO A 99 -25.71 35.95 -39.25
N GLN A 100 -26.78 36.75 -39.40
CA GLN A 100 -26.75 38.19 -39.15
C GLN A 100 -26.51 38.50 -37.66
N GLU A 101 -27.25 37.86 -36.76
CA GLU A 101 -27.09 38.04 -35.30
C GLU A 101 -25.68 37.62 -34.83
N ILE A 102 -25.12 36.56 -35.43
CA ILE A 102 -23.75 36.12 -35.16
C ILE A 102 -22.75 37.18 -35.63
N ALA A 103 -22.96 37.77 -36.81
CA ALA A 103 -22.10 38.81 -37.36
C ALA A 103 -22.16 40.09 -36.51
N GLU A 104 -23.35 40.51 -36.09
CA GLU A 104 -23.58 41.62 -35.15
C GLU A 104 -22.89 41.37 -33.80
N CYS A 105 -23.02 40.16 -33.24
CA CYS A 105 -22.34 39.78 -31.99
C CYS A 105 -20.81 39.78 -32.11
N LEU A 106 -20.28 39.53 -33.31
CA LEU A 106 -18.85 39.56 -33.61
C LEU A 106 -18.37 40.94 -34.07
N GLY A 107 -19.28 41.91 -34.27
CA GLY A 107 -18.96 43.25 -34.78
C GLY A 107 -18.45 43.24 -36.22
N ILE A 108 -18.95 42.33 -37.06
CA ILE A 108 -18.55 42.17 -38.45
C ILE A 108 -19.73 42.53 -39.34
N ASP A 109 -19.51 43.37 -40.34
CA ASP A 109 -20.49 43.63 -41.38
C ASP A 109 -20.56 42.39 -42.30
N PHE A 110 -21.64 41.62 -42.19
CA PHE A 110 -21.89 40.46 -43.04
C PHE A 110 -22.94 40.81 -44.10
N GLU A 111 -22.46 41.17 -45.29
CA GLU A 111 -23.31 41.24 -46.49
C GLU A 111 -23.33 39.86 -47.16
N GLY A 112 -24.51 39.24 -47.17
CA GLY A 112 -24.77 37.92 -47.77
C GLY A 112 -25.38 38.04 -49.15
#